data_AF-A0A2M8AYX1-F1
#
_entry.id   AF-A0A2M8AYX1-F1
#
_cell.length_a   1.000
_cell.length_b   1.000
_cell.length_c   1.000
_cell.angle_alpha   90.00
_cell.angle_beta   90.00
_cell.angle_gamma   90.00
#
_symmetry.space_group_name_H-M   'P 1'
#
loop_
_entity.id
_entity.type
_entity.pdbx_description
1 polymer ?
#
loop_
_entity_poly.entity_id
_entity_poly.type
_entity_poly.pdbx_seq_one_letter_code
_entity_poly.pdbx_strand_id
1 'polypeptide(L)'
;MPARRRVVPHLVHPEDRQQRDVEHEAEEEVRGAHQRAPPGEKRSGEQRRDEGGQQQQDRNRGNLSFPFGGKSGKLSPVRSPAGGAGSLVKLLCDIPSGTEVLVHVCCAPDACYGVRALRDRFDVTGFFYNPNIHPVEEFRKRLRATLDLQEKDPFPLVVGAGGEEAWEEAAWGLEGEPERGRRCEACVRVRLRETARKAVELGMPAFGTVLTVSPRKDAAMVNRVGREEGERTGIRFVEADMKKGDGYLKSVRISREMGLYRQNYCGCRYSFR
;
A
#
# COMPACT_ATOMS: atom_id res chain seq x y z
N MET A 1 -34.27 -14.81 -7.07
CA MET A 1 -32.96 -15.41 -6.76
C MET A 1 -32.13 -15.41 -8.04
N PRO A 2 -31.21 -14.46 -8.29
CA PRO A 2 -30.38 -14.57 -9.50
C PRO A 2 -29.45 -15.76 -9.34
N ALA A 3 -29.44 -16.63 -10.34
CA ALA A 3 -28.67 -17.87 -10.36
C ALA A 3 -27.19 -17.60 -10.06
N ARG A 4 -26.60 -18.41 -9.17
CA ARG A 4 -25.14 -18.43 -8.95
C ARG A 4 -24.48 -18.69 -10.31
N ARG A 5 -23.86 -17.65 -10.88
CA ARG A 5 -23.10 -17.75 -12.13
C ARG A 5 -21.92 -18.69 -11.87
N ARG A 6 -21.91 -19.85 -12.53
CA ARG A 6 -20.78 -20.78 -12.49
C ARG A 6 -19.60 -20.11 -13.19
N VAL A 7 -18.50 -19.96 -12.47
CA VAL A 7 -17.18 -19.65 -13.04
C VAL A 7 -16.90 -20.72 -14.11
N VAL A 8 -16.70 -20.31 -15.35
CA VAL A 8 -16.30 -21.22 -16.43
C VAL A 8 -14.79 -21.45 -16.27
N PRO A 9 -14.30 -22.67 -16.05
CA PRO A 9 -12.88 -22.94 -15.74
C PRO A 9 -11.88 -22.65 -16.87
N HIS A 10 -12.32 -22.08 -17.99
CA HIS A 10 -11.53 -21.93 -19.22
C HIS A 10 -10.97 -20.52 -19.47
N LEU A 11 -11.00 -19.63 -18.48
CA LEU A 11 -10.54 -18.24 -18.64
C LEU A 11 -9.22 -17.93 -17.91
N VAL A 12 -8.37 -18.92 -17.64
CA VAL A 12 -6.98 -18.62 -17.26
C VAL A 12 -6.22 -18.35 -18.56
N HIS A 13 -5.99 -17.07 -18.87
CA HIS A 13 -5.16 -16.72 -20.01
C HIS A 13 -3.73 -17.21 -19.76
N PRO A 14 -3.00 -17.75 -20.75
CA PRO A 14 -1.62 -18.22 -20.54
C PRO A 14 -0.70 -17.17 -19.92
N GLU A 15 -0.98 -15.90 -20.19
CA GLU A 15 -0.25 -14.75 -19.64
C GLU A 15 -0.55 -14.50 -18.15
N ASP A 16 -1.72 -14.91 -17.65
CA ASP A 16 -2.07 -14.80 -16.21
C ASP A 16 -1.17 -15.73 -15.38
N ARG A 17 -0.76 -16.88 -15.93
CA ARG A 17 0.23 -17.74 -15.28
C ARG A 17 1.59 -17.04 -15.22
N GLN A 18 2.03 -16.43 -16.33
CA GLN A 18 3.31 -15.73 -16.38
C GLN A 18 3.35 -14.51 -15.45
N GLN A 19 2.23 -13.80 -15.30
CA GLN A 19 2.15 -12.67 -14.37
C GLN A 19 2.26 -13.13 -12.92
N ARG A 20 1.57 -14.22 -12.54
CA ARG A 20 1.70 -14.80 -11.19
C ARG A 20 3.12 -15.23 -10.85
N ASP A 21 3.85 -15.78 -11.81
CA ASP A 21 5.26 -16.13 -11.60
C ASP A 21 6.11 -14.89 -11.28
N VAL A 22 5.92 -13.79 -12.04
CA VAL A 22 6.58 -12.49 -11.80
C VAL A 22 6.21 -11.89 -10.44
N GLU A 23 4.94 -11.98 -10.05
CA GLU A 23 4.45 -11.49 -8.76
C GLU A 23 5.08 -12.25 -7.59
N HIS A 24 5.17 -13.57 -7.71
CA HIS A 24 5.78 -14.41 -6.69
C HIS A 24 7.28 -14.14 -6.54
N GLU A 25 8.01 -14.03 -7.66
CA GLU A 25 9.43 -13.66 -7.66
C GLU A 25 9.66 -12.30 -6.97
N ALA A 26 8.81 -11.31 -7.25
CA ALA A 26 8.91 -9.99 -6.63
C ALA A 26 8.50 -9.99 -5.14
N GLU A 27 7.51 -10.80 -4.76
CA GLU A 27 7.15 -10.97 -3.35
C GLU A 27 8.33 -11.56 -2.57
N GLU A 28 9.02 -12.54 -3.12
CA GLU A 28 10.23 -13.11 -2.54
C GLU A 28 11.39 -12.10 -2.47
N GLU A 29 11.60 -11.30 -3.52
CA GLU A 29 12.62 -10.23 -3.54
C GLU A 29 12.37 -9.20 -2.43
N VAL A 30 11.13 -8.71 -2.33
CA VAL A 30 10.74 -7.71 -1.33
C VAL A 30 10.81 -8.29 0.09
N ARG A 31 10.35 -9.54 0.28
CA ARG A 31 10.46 -10.24 1.57
C ARG A 31 11.92 -10.46 1.97
N GLY A 32 12.79 -10.82 1.01
CA GLY A 32 14.22 -10.97 1.22
C GLY A 32 14.92 -9.66 1.56
N ALA A 33 14.52 -8.55 0.94
CA ALA A 33 15.04 -7.21 1.25
C ALA A 33 14.69 -6.77 2.69
N HIS A 34 13.45 -7.04 3.15
CA HIS A 34 13.03 -6.75 4.53
C HIS A 34 13.80 -7.57 5.57
N GLN A 35 14.17 -8.82 5.24
CA GLN A 35 14.96 -9.68 6.13
C GLN A 35 16.45 -9.34 6.17
N ARG A 36 16.98 -8.66 5.14
CA ARG A 36 18.38 -8.23 5.04
C ARG A 36 18.64 -6.82 5.58
N ALA A 37 17.58 -6.06 5.91
CA ALA A 37 17.74 -4.79 6.60
C ALA A 37 18.45 -5.03 7.94
N PRO A 38 19.60 -4.38 8.21
CA PRO A 38 20.35 -4.64 9.43
C PRO A 38 19.47 -4.36 10.65
N PRO A 39 19.49 -5.21 11.69
CA PRO A 39 18.83 -4.89 12.95
C PRO A 39 19.40 -3.57 13.44
N GLY A 40 18.53 -2.56 13.60
CA GLY A 40 18.92 -1.22 14.00
C GLY A 40 19.93 -1.26 15.13
N GLU A 41 21.06 -0.58 14.92
CA GLU A 41 22.18 -0.53 15.85
C GLU A 41 21.68 -0.26 17.27
N LYS A 42 21.84 -1.25 18.14
CA LYS A 42 21.86 -1.02 19.58
C LYS A 42 23.02 -0.06 19.84
N ARG A 43 22.72 1.20 20.17
CA ARG A 43 23.72 2.14 20.68
C ARG A 43 24.40 1.50 21.89
N SER A 44 25.65 1.08 21.67
CA SER A 44 26.60 0.69 22.69
C SER A 44 27.26 1.94 23.26
N GLY A 45 27.33 2.01 24.60
CA GLY A 45 28.38 2.68 25.33
C GLY A 45 28.23 4.19 25.56
N GLU A 46 27.87 4.56 26.79
CA GLU A 46 28.79 5.41 27.54
C GLU A 46 28.86 4.92 29.00
N GLN A 47 29.91 4.13 29.27
CA GLN A 47 30.44 3.97 30.62
C GLN A 47 31.27 5.22 30.92
N ARG A 48 30.91 5.97 31.95
CA ARG A 48 31.90 6.64 32.80
C ARG A 48 31.63 6.28 34.26
N ARG A 49 32.72 5.85 34.89
CA ARG A 49 32.88 5.42 36.27
C ARG A 49 32.75 6.60 37.23
N ASP A 50 32.24 6.25 38.41
CA ASP A 50 32.59 6.64 39.78
C ASP A 50 32.94 8.12 40.07
N GLU A 51 32.22 8.74 41.01
CA GLU A 51 32.61 8.75 42.44
C GLU A 51 31.56 9.44 43.34
N GLY A 52 31.24 8.80 44.48
CA GLY A 52 30.98 9.46 45.77
C GLY A 52 29.53 9.74 46.21
N GLY A 53 29.09 9.10 47.31
CA GLY A 53 28.20 9.77 48.28
C GLY A 53 26.95 9.04 48.80
N GLN A 54 27.16 8.01 49.64
CA GLN A 54 26.44 7.69 50.89
C GLN A 54 24.89 7.61 51.00
N GLN A 55 24.45 6.40 51.43
CA GLN A 55 23.44 6.07 52.48
C GLN A 55 22.01 6.65 52.29
N GLN A 56 20.93 5.86 52.38
CA GLN A 56 20.51 5.14 53.58
C GLN A 56 19.41 4.10 53.25
N GLN A 57 19.35 3.08 54.09
CA GLN A 57 18.48 1.90 54.02
C GLN A 57 17.02 2.27 54.29
N ASP A 58 16.08 1.57 53.65
CA ASP A 58 15.04 0.89 54.43
C ASP A 58 14.42 -0.32 53.74
N ARG A 59 14.18 -1.35 54.55
CA ARG A 59 13.67 -2.68 54.17
C ARG A 59 12.16 -2.68 54.30
N ASN A 60 11.44 -3.32 53.37
CA ASN A 60 10.48 -4.35 53.79
C ASN A 60 10.17 -5.37 52.69
N ARG A 61 10.05 -6.64 53.11
CA ARG A 61 9.79 -7.84 52.30
C ARG A 61 8.28 -8.11 52.24
N GLY A 62 7.83 -8.72 51.15
CA GLY A 62 6.52 -9.37 51.06
C GLY A 62 6.32 -10.05 49.71
N ASN A 63 6.61 -11.35 49.66
CA ASN A 63 6.60 -12.25 48.51
C ASN A 63 5.19 -12.84 48.27
N LEU A 64 4.84 -13.18 47.01
CA LEU A 64 4.22 -14.46 46.56
C LEU A 64 3.71 -14.39 45.08
N SER A 65 4.50 -14.99 44.17
CA SER A 65 4.17 -15.96 43.07
C SER A 65 2.79 -15.95 42.35
N PHE A 66 2.67 -15.64 41.03
CA PHE A 66 2.82 -16.44 39.76
C PHE A 66 1.48 -17.02 39.20
N PRO A 67 1.31 -17.44 37.91
CA PRO A 67 1.89 -17.02 36.60
C PRO A 67 0.82 -16.93 35.44
N PHE A 68 1.31 -16.89 34.18
CA PHE A 68 0.67 -16.89 32.82
C PHE A 68 0.44 -15.49 32.21
N GLY A 69 0.91 -15.13 31.00
CA GLY A 69 1.56 -15.87 29.91
C GLY A 69 1.09 -15.25 28.59
N GLY A 70 2.00 -14.69 27.78
CA GLY A 70 1.69 -14.19 26.43
C GLY A 70 2.24 -12.79 26.13
N LYS A 71 3.55 -12.66 25.88
CA LYS A 71 4.13 -11.42 25.35
C LYS A 71 4.00 -11.43 23.83
N SER A 72 3.07 -10.63 23.31
CA SER A 72 3.06 -10.17 21.92
C SER A 72 4.34 -9.36 21.66
N GLY A 73 5.19 -9.85 20.75
CA GLY A 73 6.35 -9.12 20.27
C GLY A 73 5.89 -7.89 19.51
N LYS A 74 5.95 -6.72 20.16
CA LYS A 74 5.70 -5.42 19.54
C LYS A 74 6.85 -5.14 18.57
N LEU A 75 6.57 -5.09 17.27
CA LEU A 75 7.47 -4.44 16.32
C LEU A 75 7.65 -3.00 16.78
N SER A 76 8.91 -2.58 16.91
CA SER A 76 9.26 -1.20 17.24
C SER A 76 9.18 -0.37 15.96
N PRO A 77 8.44 0.76 15.92
CA PRO A 77 8.38 1.58 14.73
C PRO A 77 9.74 2.27 14.52
N VAL A 78 10.34 2.02 13.36
CA VAL A 78 11.50 2.77 12.88
C VAL A 78 10.98 4.16 12.49
N ARG A 79 11.15 5.14 13.39
CA ARG A 79 10.87 6.54 13.09
C ARG A 79 11.91 7.04 12.08
N SER A 80 11.52 7.20 10.82
CA SER A 80 12.30 7.97 9.84
C SER A 80 12.25 9.47 10.15
N PRO A 81 13.32 10.22 9.84
CA PRO A 81 13.39 11.64 10.11
C PRO A 81 12.43 12.40 9.19
N ALA A 82 11.56 13.21 9.79
CA ALA A 82 10.74 14.19 9.09
C ALA A 82 11.65 15.20 8.37
N GLY A 83 11.66 15.19 7.04
CA GLY A 83 12.35 16.16 6.18
C GLY A 83 11.35 16.71 5.16
N GLY A 84 10.99 17.98 5.30
CA GLY A 84 9.77 18.57 4.75
C GLY A 84 9.74 18.92 3.27
N ALA A 85 8.51 19.05 2.77
CA ALA A 85 8.01 20.13 1.91
C ALA A 85 6.49 19.95 1.84
N GLY A 86 5.74 20.90 2.43
CA GLY A 86 4.30 20.79 2.65
C GLY A 86 3.50 20.31 1.43
N SER A 87 3.11 19.05 1.45
CA SER A 87 2.13 18.50 0.53
C SER A 87 0.75 18.62 1.19
N LEU A 88 0.05 19.72 0.93
CA LEU A 88 -1.37 19.89 1.30
C LEU A 88 -2.25 18.94 0.48
N VAL A 89 -2.09 17.62 0.66
CA VAL A 89 -3.12 16.67 0.25
C VAL A 89 -4.33 16.95 1.13
N LYS A 90 -5.45 17.26 0.48
CA LYS A 90 -6.72 17.42 1.18
C LYS A 90 -7.20 16.04 1.62
N LEU A 91 -6.88 15.68 2.85
CA LEU A 91 -7.48 14.54 3.53
C LEU A 91 -8.92 14.88 3.89
N LEU A 92 -9.81 13.93 3.66
CA LEU A 92 -11.26 14.04 3.88
C LEU A 92 -11.71 13.09 4.99
N CYS A 93 -10.79 12.64 5.84
CA CYS A 93 -11.03 11.63 6.87
C CYS A 93 -10.56 12.06 8.27
N ASP A 94 -11.29 11.60 9.28
CA ASP A 94 -11.01 11.81 10.70
C ASP A 94 -10.19 10.66 11.31
N ILE A 95 -9.12 10.26 10.63
CA ILE A 95 -8.22 9.19 11.07
C ILE A 95 -7.06 9.82 11.88
N PRO A 96 -6.74 9.32 13.09
CA PRO A 96 -5.65 9.87 13.90
C PRO A 96 -4.30 9.85 13.18
N SER A 97 -3.44 10.84 13.45
CA SER A 97 -2.06 10.83 12.96
C SER A 97 -1.27 9.67 13.59
N GLY A 98 -0.33 9.09 12.84
CA GLY A 98 0.43 7.92 13.25
C GLY A 98 -0.33 6.59 13.13
N THR A 99 -1.56 6.60 12.59
CA THR A 99 -2.28 5.37 12.26
C THR A 99 -1.54 4.61 11.17
N GLU A 100 -1.38 3.29 11.33
CA GLU A 100 -0.86 2.39 10.29
C GLU A 100 -1.86 2.27 9.15
N VAL A 101 -1.42 2.54 7.92
CA VAL A 101 -2.25 2.55 6.72
C VAL A 101 -1.59 1.71 5.63
N LEU A 102 -2.34 0.72 5.12
CA LEU A 102 -1.98 0.03 3.89
C LEU A 102 -2.44 0.85 2.67
N VAL A 103 -1.51 1.34 1.86
CA VAL A 103 -1.81 2.19 0.70
C VAL A 103 -1.67 1.39 -0.59
N HIS A 104 -2.78 1.21 -1.30
CA HIS A 104 -2.77 0.64 -2.64
C HIS A 104 -1.94 1.49 -3.61
N VAL A 105 -1.02 0.83 -4.31
CA VAL A 105 -0.12 1.37 -5.33
C VAL A 105 -0.42 0.71 -6.68
N CYS A 106 -0.83 1.50 -7.67
CA CYS A 106 -1.04 1.02 -9.04
C CYS A 106 0.18 1.17 -9.96
N CYS A 107 1.10 2.08 -9.62
CA CYS A 107 2.30 2.39 -10.39
C CYS A 107 3.21 3.36 -9.62
N ALA A 108 4.51 3.34 -9.92
CA ALA A 108 5.51 4.21 -9.32
C ALA A 108 5.23 5.72 -9.46
N PRO A 109 4.77 6.25 -10.63
CA PRO A 109 4.58 7.68 -10.76
C PRO A 109 3.47 8.27 -9.88
N ASP A 110 2.42 7.50 -9.58
CA ASP A 110 1.37 7.96 -8.65
C ASP A 110 1.85 7.77 -7.20
N ALA A 111 2.60 6.71 -6.91
CA ALA A 111 3.14 6.44 -5.58
C ALA A 111 4.21 7.43 -5.13
N CYS A 112 5.09 7.90 -6.04
CA CYS A 112 6.18 8.79 -5.67
C CYS A 112 5.70 10.11 -5.05
N TYR A 113 4.48 10.54 -5.37
CA TYR A 113 3.80 11.64 -4.70
C TYR A 113 2.83 11.16 -3.62
N GLY A 114 1.94 10.22 -3.96
CA GLY A 114 0.84 9.81 -3.07
C GLY A 114 1.30 9.18 -1.76
N VAL A 115 2.35 8.35 -1.80
CA VAL A 115 2.92 7.74 -0.59
C VAL A 115 3.56 8.82 0.29
N ARG A 116 4.38 9.71 -0.27
CA ARG A 116 5.00 10.82 0.46
C ARG A 116 3.97 11.68 1.17
N ALA A 117 2.92 12.06 0.44
CA ALA A 117 1.89 12.92 1.00
C ALA A 117 1.08 12.27 2.14
N LEU A 118 0.98 10.94 2.18
CA LEU A 118 0.34 10.23 3.28
C LEU A 118 1.29 10.00 4.46
N ARG A 119 2.60 9.82 4.22
CA ARG A 119 3.62 9.64 5.26
C ARG A 119 3.75 10.84 6.20
N ASP A 120 3.38 12.04 5.75
CA ASP A 120 3.37 13.24 6.61
C ASP A 120 2.41 13.11 7.81
N ARG A 121 1.38 12.25 7.71
CA ARG A 121 0.38 12.05 8.77
C ARG A 121 0.28 10.61 9.27
N PHE A 122 0.56 9.62 8.45
CA PHE A 122 0.30 8.20 8.72
C PHE A 122 1.58 7.35 8.65
N ASP A 123 1.55 6.19 9.30
CA ASP A 123 2.59 5.18 9.10
C ASP A 123 2.20 4.32 7.90
N VAL A 124 2.91 4.50 6.77
CA VAL A 124 2.45 4.01 5.46
C VAL A 124 3.23 2.78 5.04
N THR A 125 2.50 1.69 4.79
CA THR A 125 2.98 0.54 4.00
C THR A 125 2.34 0.58 2.62
N GLY A 126 3.15 0.48 1.56
CA GLY A 126 2.65 0.37 0.19
C GLY A 126 2.20 -1.05 -0.14
N PHE A 127 1.16 -1.17 -0.95
CA PHE A 127 0.67 -2.43 -1.50
C PHE A 127 0.58 -2.34 -3.02
N PHE A 128 1.57 -2.89 -3.73
CA PHE A 128 1.53 -2.96 -5.19
C PHE A 128 0.58 -4.08 -5.60
N TYR A 129 -0.58 -3.72 -6.15
CA TYR A 129 -1.59 -4.68 -6.58
C TYR A 129 -2.40 -4.13 -7.73
N ASN A 130 -2.29 -4.74 -8.90
CA ASN A 130 -2.91 -4.21 -10.12
C ASN A 130 -3.17 -5.34 -11.13
N PRO A 131 -4.16 -6.22 -10.87
CA PRO A 131 -4.38 -7.47 -11.61
C PRO A 131 -4.84 -7.26 -13.06
N ASN A 132 -5.16 -6.03 -13.44
CA ASN A 132 -5.63 -5.73 -14.78
C ASN A 132 -4.55 -5.19 -15.70
N ILE A 133 -3.29 -5.12 -15.28
CA ILE A 133 -2.23 -4.65 -16.18
C ILE A 133 -2.02 -5.72 -17.25
N HIS A 134 -2.10 -5.30 -18.50
CA HIS A 134 -1.90 -6.14 -19.66
C HIS A 134 -1.21 -5.33 -20.76
N PRO A 135 -0.23 -5.90 -21.47
CA PRO A 135 0.27 -7.27 -21.32
C PRO A 135 1.23 -7.42 -20.13
N VAL A 136 1.71 -8.64 -19.87
CA VAL A 136 2.61 -8.97 -18.74
C VAL A 136 3.90 -8.15 -18.75
N GLU A 137 4.38 -7.71 -19.92
CA GLU A 137 5.56 -6.84 -20.04
C GLU A 137 5.30 -5.47 -19.41
N GLU A 138 4.08 -4.95 -19.50
CA GLU A 138 3.70 -3.71 -18.82
C GLU A 138 3.67 -3.91 -17.31
N PHE A 139 3.18 -5.07 -16.85
CA PHE A 139 3.16 -5.41 -15.43
C PHE A 139 4.60 -5.40 -14.87
N ARG A 140 5.52 -6.11 -15.54
CA ARG A 140 6.95 -6.14 -15.20
C ARG A 140 7.56 -4.74 -15.12
N LYS A 141 7.30 -3.87 -16.11
CA LYS A 141 7.80 -2.49 -16.12
C LYS A 141 7.28 -1.68 -14.93
N ARG A 142 6.00 -1.78 -14.62
CA ARG A 142 5.38 -1.04 -13.50
C ARG A 142 5.84 -1.55 -12.14
N LEU A 143 6.02 -2.86 -12.01
CA LEU A 143 6.56 -3.47 -10.81
C LEU A 143 8.01 -3.05 -10.58
N ARG A 144 8.88 -3.21 -11.60
CA ARG A 144 10.29 -2.78 -11.52
C ARG A 144 10.40 -1.31 -11.16
N ALA A 145 9.62 -0.44 -11.79
CA ALA A 145 9.62 0.98 -11.46
C ALA A 145 9.17 1.27 -10.02
N THR A 146 8.28 0.44 -9.46
CA THR A 146 7.84 0.57 -8.06
C THR A 146 8.93 0.11 -7.10
N LEU A 147 9.68 -0.93 -7.45
CA LEU A 147 10.88 -1.35 -6.73
C LEU A 147 11.97 -0.27 -6.82
N ASP A 148 12.23 0.30 -8.00
CA ASP A 148 13.18 1.41 -8.17
C ASP A 148 12.80 2.63 -7.33
N LEU A 149 11.49 2.93 -7.21
CA LEU A 149 11.01 3.98 -6.31
C LEU A 149 11.30 3.63 -4.85
N GLN A 150 11.09 2.37 -4.44
CA GLN A 150 11.35 1.92 -3.08
C GLN A 150 12.85 1.93 -2.74
N GLU A 151 13.73 1.65 -3.69
CA GLU A 151 15.18 1.80 -3.53
C GLU A 151 15.59 3.29 -3.35
N LYS A 152 14.99 4.19 -4.15
CA LYS A 152 15.33 5.63 -4.15
C LYS A 152 14.68 6.43 -3.02
N ASP A 153 13.54 5.99 -2.53
CA ASP A 153 12.77 6.62 -1.45
C ASP A 153 12.12 5.53 -0.58
N PRO A 154 12.87 4.95 0.38
CA PRO A 154 12.46 3.76 1.12
C PRO A 154 11.12 3.84 1.85
N PHE A 155 10.33 2.77 1.72
CA PHE A 155 9.14 2.45 2.51
C PHE A 155 8.92 0.95 2.60
N PRO A 156 8.17 0.49 3.62
CA PRO A 156 7.56 -0.82 3.61
C PRO A 156 6.70 -0.99 2.35
N LEU A 157 6.98 -2.04 1.58
CA LEU A 157 6.23 -2.41 0.38
C LEU A 157 5.83 -3.88 0.50
N VAL A 158 4.60 -4.18 0.09
CA VAL A 158 4.05 -5.51 -0.11
C VAL A 158 3.65 -5.61 -1.58
N VAL A 159 4.00 -6.71 -2.24
CA VAL A 159 3.55 -7.02 -3.60
C VAL A 159 2.43 -8.04 -3.49
N GLY A 160 1.27 -7.72 -4.06
CA GLY A 160 0.14 -8.64 -4.13
C GLY A 160 0.21 -9.46 -5.41
N ALA A 161 -0.13 -10.74 -5.30
CA ALA A 161 -0.22 -11.67 -6.41
C ALA A 161 -1.67 -12.04 -6.75
N GLY A 162 -1.93 -12.33 -8.01
CA GLY A 162 -3.17 -12.85 -8.55
C GLY A 162 -4.32 -11.83 -8.65
N GLY A 163 -5.52 -12.37 -8.88
CA GLY A 163 -6.77 -11.61 -8.97
C GLY A 163 -7.14 -11.16 -10.40
N GLU A 164 -6.43 -11.66 -11.40
CA GLU A 164 -6.77 -11.52 -12.82
C GLU A 164 -8.17 -12.09 -13.08
N GLU A 165 -8.45 -13.29 -12.56
CA GLU A 165 -9.77 -13.93 -12.66
C GLU A 165 -10.88 -13.08 -12.05
N ALA A 166 -10.63 -12.54 -10.85
CA ALA A 166 -11.58 -11.66 -10.16
C ALA A 166 -11.79 -10.34 -10.92
N TRP A 167 -10.75 -9.84 -11.58
CA TRP A 167 -10.85 -8.66 -12.43
C TRP A 167 -11.61 -8.93 -13.73
N GLU A 168 -11.34 -10.05 -14.41
CA GLU A 168 -12.07 -10.45 -15.62
C GLU A 168 -13.54 -10.71 -15.31
N GLU A 169 -13.86 -11.37 -14.18
CA GLU A 169 -15.26 -11.51 -13.73
C GLU A 169 -15.93 -10.16 -13.49
N ALA A 170 -15.22 -9.21 -12.87
CA ALA A 170 -15.75 -7.86 -12.64
C ALA A 170 -15.89 -7.03 -13.92
N ALA A 171 -15.09 -7.31 -14.95
CA ALA A 171 -15.12 -6.63 -16.24
C ALA A 171 -16.12 -7.27 -17.22
N TRP A 172 -16.55 -8.51 -16.98
CA TRP A 172 -17.44 -9.27 -17.85
C TRP A 172 -18.76 -8.52 -18.13
N GLY A 173 -19.06 -8.32 -19.41
CA GLY A 173 -20.22 -7.56 -19.88
C GLY A 173 -20.08 -6.04 -19.79
N LEU A 174 -18.91 -5.52 -19.38
CA LEU A 174 -18.57 -4.10 -19.32
C LEU A 174 -17.42 -3.74 -20.29
N GLU A 175 -17.07 -4.63 -21.22
CA GLU A 175 -15.96 -4.46 -22.16
C GLU A 175 -16.16 -3.23 -23.04
N GLY A 176 -17.40 -2.96 -23.45
CA GLY A 176 -17.79 -1.82 -24.26
C GLY A 176 -17.77 -0.47 -23.55
N GLU A 177 -17.80 -0.44 -22.21
CA GLU A 177 -17.90 0.80 -21.45
C GLU A 177 -16.73 1.76 -21.74
N PRO A 178 -16.97 3.08 -21.77
CA PRO A 178 -15.91 4.06 -21.94
C PRO A 178 -14.95 4.09 -20.73
N GLU A 179 -13.74 4.63 -20.92
CA GLU A 179 -12.86 4.94 -19.79
C GLU A 179 -13.59 5.92 -18.85
N ARG A 180 -13.41 5.74 -17.54
CA ARG A 180 -14.17 6.41 -16.47
C ARG A 180 -15.64 5.98 -16.35
N GLY A 181 -16.10 5.03 -17.16
CA GLY A 181 -17.41 4.40 -17.06
C GLY A 181 -17.48 3.28 -16.03
N ARG A 182 -18.51 2.43 -16.14
CA ARG A 182 -18.83 1.40 -15.13
C ARG A 182 -17.71 0.36 -14.95
N ARG A 183 -17.00 0.03 -16.03
CA ARG A 183 -15.82 -0.85 -15.99
C ARG A 183 -14.72 -0.32 -15.07
N CYS A 184 -14.46 1.00 -15.10
CA CYS A 184 -13.43 1.59 -14.25
C CYS A 184 -13.81 1.53 -12.77
N GLU A 185 -15.10 1.72 -12.43
CA GLU A 185 -15.58 1.53 -11.06
C GLU A 185 -15.41 0.08 -10.61
N ALA A 186 -15.80 -0.89 -11.44
CA ALA A 186 -15.62 -2.32 -11.14
C ALA A 186 -14.14 -2.67 -10.89
N CYS A 187 -13.23 -2.16 -11.74
CA CYS A 187 -11.79 -2.33 -11.60
C CYS A 187 -11.25 -1.72 -10.28
N VAL A 188 -11.65 -0.49 -9.95
CA VAL A 188 -11.26 0.16 -8.69
C VAL A 188 -11.76 -0.63 -7.50
N ARG A 189 -12.99 -1.17 -7.57
CA ARG A 189 -13.56 -1.99 -6.49
C ARG A 189 -12.77 -3.26 -6.24
N VAL A 190 -12.36 -3.99 -7.27
CA VAL A 190 -11.51 -5.19 -7.12
C VAL A 190 -10.22 -4.84 -6.36
N ARG A 191 -9.54 -3.76 -6.77
CA ARG A 191 -8.28 -3.33 -6.15
C ARG A 191 -8.45 -2.90 -4.70
N LEU A 192 -9.47 -2.08 -4.42
CA LEU A 192 -9.70 -1.56 -3.06
C LEU A 192 -10.24 -2.65 -2.12
N ARG A 193 -11.05 -3.58 -2.62
CA ARG A 193 -11.48 -4.75 -1.85
C ARG A 193 -10.29 -5.60 -1.43
N GLU A 194 -9.39 -5.91 -2.35
CA GLU A 194 -8.23 -6.73 -2.02
C GLU A 194 -7.26 -6.00 -1.08
N THR A 195 -7.10 -4.68 -1.28
CA THR A 195 -6.32 -3.85 -0.35
C THR A 195 -6.92 -3.87 1.05
N ALA A 196 -8.25 -3.77 1.16
CA ALA A 196 -8.92 -3.84 2.45
C ALA A 196 -8.75 -5.20 3.12
N ARG A 197 -8.92 -6.29 2.35
CA ARG A 197 -8.68 -7.66 2.81
C ARG A 197 -7.24 -7.84 3.31
N LYS A 198 -6.25 -7.35 2.55
CA LYS A 198 -4.84 -7.43 2.92
C LYS A 198 -4.51 -6.58 4.15
N ALA A 199 -5.13 -5.42 4.33
CA ALA A 199 -4.96 -4.60 5.52
C ALA A 199 -5.45 -5.33 6.78
N VAL A 200 -6.60 -6.03 6.71
CA VAL A 200 -7.09 -6.89 7.80
C VAL A 200 -6.10 -8.01 8.11
N GLU A 201 -5.58 -8.69 7.08
CA GLU A 201 -4.58 -9.76 7.23
C GLU A 201 -3.31 -9.29 7.93
N LEU A 202 -2.86 -8.07 7.62
CA LEU A 202 -1.69 -7.43 8.22
C LEU A 202 -1.97 -6.77 9.59
N GLY A 203 -3.22 -6.79 10.07
CA GLY A 203 -3.62 -6.15 11.32
C GLY A 203 -3.63 -4.61 11.27
N MET A 204 -3.64 -4.02 10.07
CA MET A 204 -3.64 -2.57 9.89
C MET A 204 -5.05 -1.98 10.05
N PRO A 205 -5.23 -0.94 10.87
CA PRO A 205 -6.55 -0.37 11.19
C PRO A 205 -7.17 0.47 10.05
N ALA A 206 -6.39 0.79 9.02
CA ALA A 206 -6.83 1.61 7.91
C ALA A 206 -6.14 1.23 6.60
N PHE A 207 -6.77 1.62 5.49
CA PHE A 207 -6.21 1.49 4.15
C PHE A 207 -6.50 2.73 3.30
N GLY A 208 -5.74 2.92 2.23
CA GLY A 208 -5.87 4.05 1.32
C GLY A 208 -5.42 3.70 -0.09
N THR A 209 -5.34 4.70 -0.96
CA THR A 209 -4.93 4.49 -2.35
C THR A 209 -4.31 5.74 -2.97
N VAL A 210 -3.34 5.54 -3.87
CA VAL A 210 -2.75 6.63 -4.67
C VAL A 210 -3.54 6.93 -5.96
N LEU A 211 -4.64 6.20 -6.21
CA LEU A 211 -5.43 6.35 -7.44
C LEU A 211 -5.98 7.78 -7.64
N THR A 212 -6.16 8.54 -6.55
CA THR A 212 -6.69 9.91 -6.62
C THR A 212 -5.65 10.95 -7.06
N VAL A 213 -4.40 10.56 -7.31
CA VAL A 213 -3.37 11.40 -7.95
C VAL A 213 -3.66 11.57 -9.46
N SER A 214 -4.18 10.53 -10.10
CA SER A 214 -4.34 10.51 -11.57
C SER A 214 -5.53 11.38 -12.03
N PRO A 215 -5.35 12.27 -13.03
CA PRO A 215 -6.43 13.06 -13.63
C PRO A 215 -7.47 12.17 -14.33
N ARG A 216 -7.07 10.93 -14.69
CA ARG A 216 -7.94 9.97 -15.36
C ARG A 216 -8.87 9.23 -14.41
N LYS A 217 -8.69 9.35 -13.09
CA LYS A 217 -9.55 8.69 -12.10
C LYS A 217 -10.45 9.71 -11.43
N ASP A 218 -11.72 9.38 -11.24
CA ASP A 218 -12.63 10.20 -10.47
C ASP A 218 -12.40 9.98 -8.97
N ALA A 219 -12.04 11.04 -8.25
CA ALA A 219 -11.74 10.94 -6.82
C ALA A 219 -13.01 10.68 -6.00
N ALA A 220 -14.16 11.19 -6.43
CA ALA A 220 -15.43 10.97 -5.73
C ALA A 220 -15.83 9.49 -5.81
N MET A 221 -15.74 8.89 -7.00
CA MET A 221 -15.96 7.45 -7.20
C MET A 221 -14.97 6.62 -6.38
N VAL A 222 -13.66 6.93 -6.43
CA VAL A 222 -12.64 6.18 -5.68
C VAL A 222 -12.90 6.25 -4.17
N ASN A 223 -13.20 7.44 -3.63
CA ASN A 223 -13.47 7.59 -2.20
C ASN A 223 -14.76 6.89 -1.78
N ARG A 224 -15.81 6.94 -2.60
CA ARG A 224 -17.04 6.18 -2.35
C ARG A 224 -16.79 4.68 -2.31
N VAL A 225 -16.13 4.13 -3.32
CA VAL A 225 -15.81 2.69 -3.37
C VAL A 225 -14.92 2.28 -2.20
N GLY A 226 -13.91 3.08 -1.86
CA GLY A 226 -13.02 2.81 -0.73
C GLY A 226 -13.76 2.77 0.60
N ARG A 227 -14.64 3.74 0.86
CA ARG A 227 -15.48 3.75 2.06
C ARG A 227 -16.41 2.53 2.13
N GLU A 228 -17.09 2.19 1.03
CA GLU A 228 -17.97 1.02 0.97
C GLU A 228 -17.21 -0.30 1.25
N GLU A 229 -15.99 -0.47 0.72
CA GLU A 229 -15.21 -1.68 1.00
C GLU A 229 -14.60 -1.67 2.42
N GLY A 230 -14.31 -0.49 2.98
CA GLY A 230 -13.94 -0.34 4.39
C GLY A 230 -15.07 -0.73 5.35
N GLU A 231 -16.29 -0.27 5.09
CA GLU A 231 -17.49 -0.65 5.86
C GLU A 231 -17.72 -2.17 5.85
N ARG A 232 -17.52 -2.83 4.69
CA ARG A 232 -17.66 -4.29 4.55
C ARG A 232 -16.65 -5.10 5.36
N THR A 233 -15.46 -4.54 5.56
CA THR A 233 -14.32 -5.23 6.19
C THR A 233 -14.09 -4.76 7.63
N GLY A 234 -14.76 -3.70 8.07
CA GLY A 234 -14.62 -3.12 9.41
C GLY A 234 -13.35 -2.26 9.59
N ILE A 235 -12.68 -1.88 8.50
CA ILE A 235 -11.47 -1.04 8.54
C ILE A 235 -11.72 0.34 7.92
N ARG A 236 -10.96 1.34 8.37
CA ARG A 236 -11.16 2.72 7.92
C ARG A 236 -10.52 2.97 6.57
N PHE A 237 -11.19 3.72 5.71
CA PHE A 237 -10.63 4.17 4.43
C PHE A 237 -10.11 5.61 4.53
N VAL A 238 -8.89 5.84 4.06
CA VAL A 238 -8.27 7.18 3.97
C VAL A 238 -8.77 7.88 2.72
N GLU A 239 -9.82 8.67 2.88
CA GLU A 239 -10.35 9.52 1.80
C GLU A 239 -9.41 10.68 1.50
N ALA A 240 -8.97 10.80 0.26
CA ALA A 240 -8.04 11.85 -0.18
C ALA A 240 -8.31 12.27 -1.62
N ASP A 241 -8.21 13.57 -1.89
CA ASP A 241 -8.20 14.09 -3.26
C ASP A 241 -6.81 14.65 -3.59
N MET A 242 -5.93 13.75 -4.05
CA MET A 242 -4.53 14.07 -4.31
C MET A 242 -4.28 14.83 -5.62
N LYS A 243 -5.33 15.14 -6.39
CA LYS A 243 -5.23 16.01 -7.57
C LYS A 243 -5.15 17.49 -7.19
N LYS A 244 -5.74 17.87 -6.06
CA LYS A 244 -5.76 19.26 -5.59
C LYS A 244 -4.34 19.71 -5.20
N GLY A 245 -4.05 21.00 -5.38
CA GLY A 245 -2.73 21.56 -5.09
C GLY A 245 -1.62 21.02 -5.99
N ASP A 246 -1.92 20.82 -7.28
CA ASP A 246 -0.99 20.38 -8.32
C ASP A 246 -0.37 19.00 -8.10
N GLY A 247 -1.03 18.12 -7.35
CA GLY A 247 -0.47 16.80 -7.01
C GLY A 247 -0.11 15.95 -8.22
N TYR A 248 -0.88 16.04 -9.32
CA TYR A 248 -0.51 15.39 -10.58
C TYR A 248 0.76 15.98 -11.21
N LEU A 249 0.89 17.31 -11.27
CA LEU A 249 2.08 17.96 -11.83
C LEU A 249 3.32 17.66 -10.98
N LYS A 250 3.15 17.62 -9.65
CA LYS A 250 4.19 17.18 -8.71
C LYS A 250 4.59 15.73 -9.00
N SER A 251 3.65 14.83 -9.22
CA SER A 251 3.95 13.43 -9.56
C SER A 251 4.70 13.31 -10.89
N VAL A 252 4.33 14.09 -11.90
CA VAL A 252 5.07 14.19 -13.18
C VAL A 252 6.50 14.64 -12.94
N ARG A 253 6.71 15.72 -12.20
CA ARG A 253 8.04 16.27 -11.92
C ARG A 253 8.91 15.26 -11.15
N ILE A 254 8.41 14.75 -10.02
CA ILE A 254 9.14 13.80 -9.17
C ILE A 254 9.49 12.53 -9.95
N SER A 255 8.53 11.96 -10.72
CA SER A 255 8.81 10.77 -11.52
C SER A 255 9.90 10.97 -12.57
N ARG A 256 9.98 12.17 -13.18
CA ARG A 256 11.04 12.53 -14.14
C ARG A 256 12.39 12.71 -13.45
N GLU A 257 12.43 13.45 -12.34
CA GLU A 257 13.64 13.67 -11.55
C GLU A 257 14.24 12.34 -11.05
N MET A 258 13.40 11.39 -10.69
CA MET A 258 13.80 10.05 -10.27
C MET A 258 14.06 9.08 -11.43
N GLY A 259 13.81 9.45 -12.69
CA GLY A 259 13.94 8.54 -13.84
C GLY A 259 13.04 7.31 -13.77
N LEU A 260 11.84 7.42 -13.18
CA LEU A 260 10.89 6.32 -13.07
C LEU A 260 10.17 6.09 -14.39
N TYR A 261 9.94 4.81 -14.74
CA TYR A 261 9.09 4.46 -15.87
C TYR A 261 7.68 5.06 -15.69
N ARG A 262 7.19 5.72 -16.75
CA ARG A 262 5.86 6.32 -16.79
C ARG A 262 5.06 5.75 -17.96
N GLN A 263 3.96 5.10 -17.61
CA GLN A 263 3.02 4.51 -18.54
C GLN A 263 2.26 5.57 -19.36
N ASN A 264 1.88 5.21 -20.58
CA ASN A 264 1.08 6.05 -21.50
C ASN A 264 -0.42 5.67 -21.54
N TYR A 265 -0.84 4.62 -20.83
CA TYR A 265 -2.23 4.12 -20.78
C TYR A 265 -2.59 3.53 -19.41
N CYS A 266 -3.87 3.22 -19.19
CA CYS A 266 -4.36 2.75 -17.88
C CYS A 266 -3.74 1.40 -17.48
N GLY A 267 -3.41 0.56 -18.44
CA GLY A 267 -2.92 -0.81 -18.24
C GLY A 267 -3.98 -1.87 -18.53
N CYS A 268 -5.28 -1.57 -18.57
CA CYS A 268 -6.28 -2.60 -18.86
C CYS A 268 -6.34 -2.96 -20.36
N ARG A 269 -6.60 -4.23 -20.68
CA ARG A 269 -6.76 -4.71 -22.06
C ARG A 269 -7.81 -3.95 -22.89
N TYR A 270 -8.78 -3.34 -22.22
CA TYR A 270 -9.83 -2.54 -22.86
C TYR A 270 -9.46 -1.05 -23.03
N SER A 271 -8.24 -0.66 -22.63
CA SER A 271 -7.73 0.72 -22.77
C SER A 271 -6.84 0.96 -23.99
N PHE A 272 -6.62 -0.05 -24.85
CA PHE A 272 -5.87 0.05 -26.11
C PHE A 272 -6.65 0.71 -27.28
N ARG A 273 -7.64 1.56 -26.98
CA ARG A 273 -8.51 2.16 -28.00
C ARG A 273 -8.00 3.54 -28.43
#